data_AF-A0A3R9AE36-F1
#
_entry.id   AF-A0A3R9AE36-F1
#
_cell.length_a   1.000
_cell.length_b   1.000
_cell.length_c   1.000
_cell.angle_alpha   90.00
_cell.angle_beta   90.00
_cell.angle_gamma   90.00
#
_symmetry.space_group_name_H-M   'P 1'
#
loop_
_entity.id
_entity.type
_entity.pdbx_description
1 polymer ?
#
loop_
_entity_poly.entity_id
_entity_poly.type
_entity_poly.pdbx_seq_one_letter_code
_entity_poly.pdbx_strand_id
1 'polypeptide(L)'
;MKRFLTFRRLSILFFGVFALMLVGLFVLQRVWVDPGERCSAKGHWYDMESRICAQPIYIPDITGRPAGTTRAEASNKANQELLSLEDQVNAEKRARAAATEAERERVKALQAQ
;
A
#
# COMPACT_ATOMS: atom_id res chain seq x y z
N MET A 1 -48.99 2.07 50.18
CA MET A 1 -47.70 1.43 50.51
C MET A 1 -47.31 0.44 49.41
N LYS A 2 -46.19 0.74 48.73
CA LYS A 2 -45.37 -0.08 47.81
C LYS A 2 -46.04 -1.22 46.99
N ARG A 3 -46.97 -0.87 46.10
CA ARG A 3 -47.65 -1.79 45.14
C ARG A 3 -46.70 -2.49 44.13
N PHE A 4 -45.45 -2.05 44.06
CA PHE A 4 -44.40 -2.54 43.15
C PHE A 4 -43.48 -3.59 43.77
N LEU A 5 -43.62 -3.91 45.07
CA LEU A 5 -42.74 -4.82 45.80
C LEU A 5 -43.32 -6.21 46.04
N THR A 6 -44.35 -6.61 45.28
CA THR A 6 -44.72 -8.03 45.23
C THR A 6 -43.64 -8.79 44.46
N PHE A 7 -43.23 -9.95 44.98
CA PHE A 7 -42.14 -10.77 44.43
C PHE A 7 -42.26 -10.95 42.91
N ARG A 8 -43.47 -11.28 42.42
CA ARG A 8 -43.76 -11.44 40.99
C ARG A 8 -43.46 -10.19 40.15
N ARG A 9 -43.84 -8.99 40.61
CA ARG A 9 -43.61 -7.74 39.84
C ARG A 9 -42.15 -7.34 39.89
N LEU A 10 -41.50 -7.52 41.03
CA LEU A 10 -40.07 -7.27 41.19
C LEU A 10 -39.24 -8.17 40.29
N SER A 11 -39.55 -9.47 40.23
CA SER A 11 -38.88 -10.41 39.32
C SER A 11 -39.04 -10.01 37.85
N ILE A 12 -40.24 -9.62 37.41
CA ILE A 12 -40.46 -9.17 36.03
C ILE A 12 -39.63 -7.92 35.71
N LEU A 13 -39.60 -6.94 36.61
CA LEU A 13 -38.78 -5.74 36.43
C LEU A 13 -37.28 -6.09 36.37
N PHE A 14 -36.82 -6.95 37.27
CA PHE A 14 -35.42 -7.39 37.30
C PHE A 14 -35.04 -8.10 35.99
N PHE A 15 -35.82 -9.09 35.57
CA PHE A 15 -35.55 -9.80 34.31
C PHE A 15 -35.66 -8.89 33.09
N GLY A 16 -36.57 -7.93 33.09
CA GLY A 16 -36.68 -6.93 32.02
C GLY A 16 -35.42 -6.07 31.90
N VAL A 17 -34.92 -5.54 33.02
CA VAL A 17 -33.67 -4.76 33.03
C VAL A 17 -32.47 -5.63 32.67
N PHE A 18 -32.40 -6.85 33.20
CA PHE A 18 -31.33 -7.80 32.89
C PHE A 18 -31.28 -8.14 31.39
N ALA A 19 -32.43 -8.44 30.79
CA ALA A 19 -32.52 -8.71 29.36
C ALA A 19 -32.10 -7.49 28.52
N LEU A 20 -32.52 -6.28 28.92
CA LEU A 20 -32.09 -5.04 28.27
C LEU A 20 -30.57 -4.85 28.31
N MET A 21 -29.94 -5.12 29.45
CA MET A 21 -28.48 -5.04 29.60
C MET A 21 -27.76 -6.07 28.72
N LEU A 22 -28.26 -7.30 28.65
CA LEU A 22 -27.71 -8.33 27.75
C LEU A 22 -27.81 -7.91 26.29
N VAL A 23 -28.97 -7.41 25.85
CA VAL A 23 -29.14 -6.91 24.48
C VAL A 23 -28.16 -5.77 24.21
N GLY A 24 -27.99 -4.83 25.15
CA GLY A 24 -27.00 -3.75 25.04
C GLY A 24 -25.57 -4.28 24.87
N LEU A 25 -25.18 -5.31 25.63
CA LEU A 25 -23.87 -5.94 25.51
C LEU A 25 -23.67 -6.59 24.13
N PHE A 26 -24.68 -7.32 23.62
CA PHE A 26 -24.60 -7.94 22.28
C PHE A 26 -24.49 -6.90 21.18
N VAL A 27 -25.23 -5.78 21.27
CA VAL A 27 -25.12 -4.67 20.31
C VAL A 27 -23.71 -4.07 20.35
N LEU A 28 -23.18 -3.81 21.54
CA LEU A 28 -21.83 -3.29 21.71
C LEU A 28 -20.79 -4.21 21.05
N GLN A 29 -20.86 -5.50 21.36
CA GLN A 29 -19.94 -6.48 20.82
C GLN A 29 -20.02 -6.55 19.29
N ARG A 30 -21.25 -6.63 18.74
CA ARG A 30 -21.46 -6.83 17.30
C ARG A 30 -21.07 -5.64 16.43
N VAL A 31 -21.19 -4.43 16.98
CA VAL A 31 -20.98 -3.16 16.27
C VAL A 31 -19.59 -2.57 16.52
N TRP A 32 -19.00 -2.75 17.71
CA TRP A 32 -17.69 -2.18 18.05
C TRP A 32 -16.55 -3.20 18.11
N VAL A 33 -16.79 -4.42 18.60
CA VAL A 33 -15.71 -5.41 18.84
C VAL A 33 -15.53 -6.32 17.62
N ASP A 34 -16.59 -6.99 17.18
CA ASP A 34 -16.53 -7.97 16.10
C ASP A 34 -15.98 -7.44 14.76
N PRO A 35 -16.19 -6.18 14.34
CA PRO A 35 -15.61 -5.68 13.09
C PRO A 35 -14.08 -5.78 13.07
N GLY A 36 -13.42 -5.54 14.21
CA GLY A 36 -11.97 -5.65 14.32
C GLY A 36 -11.49 -7.08 14.17
N GLU A 37 -12.08 -7.99 14.95
CA GLU A 37 -11.78 -9.42 14.87
C GLU A 37 -11.97 -9.97 13.45
N ARG A 38 -13.08 -9.62 12.78
CA ARG A 38 -13.33 -10.05 11.39
C ARG A 38 -12.34 -9.48 10.38
N CYS A 39 -11.83 -8.28 10.63
CA CYS A 39 -10.84 -7.65 9.76
C CYS A 39 -9.46 -8.29 9.95
N SER A 40 -9.03 -8.44 11.20
CA SER A 40 -7.76 -9.10 11.55
C SER A 40 -7.73 -10.56 11.11
N ALA A 41 -8.86 -11.28 11.21
CA ALA A 41 -8.99 -12.64 10.69
C ALA A 41 -8.76 -12.76 9.17
N LYS A 42 -8.92 -11.65 8.42
CA LYS A 42 -8.62 -11.59 6.98
C LYS A 42 -7.19 -11.13 6.68
N GLY A 43 -6.35 -10.95 7.70
CA GLY A 43 -5.00 -10.41 7.54
C GLY A 43 -4.96 -8.91 7.25
N HIS A 44 -6.07 -8.21 7.49
CA HIS A 44 -6.16 -6.76 7.36
C HIS A 44 -5.94 -6.07 8.70
N TRP A 45 -5.69 -4.76 8.64
CA TRP A 45 -5.58 -3.91 9.82
C TRP A 45 -6.88 -3.17 10.04
N TYR A 46 -7.47 -3.30 11.22
CA TYR A 46 -8.67 -2.53 11.57
C TYR A 46 -8.29 -1.26 12.31
N ASP A 47 -8.63 -0.11 11.74
CA ASP A 47 -8.45 1.17 12.40
C ASP A 47 -9.64 1.47 13.32
N MET A 48 -9.36 1.59 14.62
CA MET A 48 -10.36 1.93 15.63
C MET A 48 -10.96 3.31 15.42
N GLU A 49 -10.15 4.27 14.96
CA GLU A 49 -10.55 5.68 14.90
C GLU A 49 -11.54 5.91 13.76
N SER A 50 -11.17 5.51 12.54
CA SER A 50 -12.04 5.64 11.36
C SER A 50 -13.00 4.47 11.15
N ARG A 51 -12.87 3.39 11.92
CA ARG A 51 -13.67 2.15 11.81
C ARG A 51 -13.57 1.49 10.44
N ILE A 52 -12.41 1.59 9.79
CA ILE A 52 -12.16 0.98 8.48
C ILE A 52 -11.30 -0.27 8.62
N CYS A 53 -11.58 -1.25 7.77
CA CYS A 53 -10.70 -2.39 7.57
C CYS A 53 -9.76 -2.08 6.40
N ALA A 54 -8.50 -1.78 6.71
CA ALA A 54 -7.48 -1.40 5.76
C ALA A 54 -6.58 -2.59 5.39
N GLN A 55 -6.21 -2.68 4.11
CA GLN A 55 -5.24 -3.66 3.67
C GLN A 55 -3.83 -3.13 3.91
N PRO A 56 -2.98 -3.84 4.69
CA PRO A 56 -1.58 -3.49 4.79
C PRO A 56 -0.92 -3.74 3.44
N ILE A 57 -0.20 -2.74 2.93
CA ILE A 57 0.58 -2.88 1.69
C ILE A 57 2.05 -2.77 2.02
N TYR A 58 2.83 -3.73 1.52
CA TYR A 58 4.26 -3.71 1.68
C TYR A 58 4.87 -2.66 0.73
N ILE A 59 5.60 -1.70 1.29
CA ILE A 59 6.11 -0.54 0.53
C ILE A 59 7.01 -0.95 -0.66
N PRO A 60 7.90 -1.96 -0.53
CA PRO A 60 8.65 -2.49 -1.67
C PRO A 60 7.78 -2.96 -2.84
N ASP A 61 6.60 -3.54 -2.60
CA ASP A 61 5.72 -4.05 -3.65
C ASP A 61 5.15 -2.93 -4.53
N ILE A 62 4.86 -1.76 -3.94
CA ILE A 62 4.37 -0.60 -4.69
C ILE A 62 5.53 0.16 -5.34
N THR A 63 6.65 0.29 -4.63
CA THR A 63 7.74 1.17 -5.06
C THR A 63 8.78 0.49 -5.95
N GLY A 64 8.76 -0.84 -6.04
CA GLY A 64 9.76 -1.64 -6.75
C GLY A 64 11.17 -1.57 -6.13
N ARG A 65 11.31 -0.90 -4.98
CA ARG A 65 12.60 -0.74 -4.29
C ARG A 65 12.89 -1.98 -3.44
N PRO A 66 14.13 -2.48 -3.40
CA PRO A 66 14.49 -3.59 -2.53
C PRO A 66 14.20 -3.29 -1.06
N ALA A 67 13.72 -4.30 -0.34
CA ALA A 67 13.53 -4.22 1.10
C ALA A 67 14.85 -3.84 1.80
N GLY A 68 14.76 -2.94 2.78
CA GLY A 68 15.93 -2.49 3.56
C GLY A 68 16.80 -1.44 2.88
N THR A 69 16.50 -1.04 1.63
CA THR A 69 17.21 0.07 0.97
C THR A 69 16.56 1.41 1.30
N THR A 70 17.40 2.41 1.57
CA THR A 70 16.91 3.78 1.71
C THR A 70 16.51 4.34 0.35
N ARG A 71 15.65 5.36 0.35
CA ARG A 71 15.31 6.10 -0.88
C ARG A 71 16.56 6.65 -1.58
N ALA A 72 17.53 7.14 -0.80
CA ALA A 72 18.74 7.76 -1.31
C ALA A 72 19.62 6.74 -2.05
N GLU A 73 19.86 5.57 -1.45
CA GLU A 73 20.64 4.50 -2.07
C GLU A 73 20.00 4.00 -3.37
N ALA A 74 18.69 3.76 -3.36
CA ALA A 74 17.96 3.33 -4.56
C ALA A 74 18.06 4.36 -5.69
N SER A 75 17.93 5.65 -5.37
CA SER A 75 18.06 6.74 -6.35
C SER A 75 19.49 6.85 -6.89
N ASN A 76 20.49 6.72 -6.03
CA ASN A 76 21.90 6.79 -6.45
C ASN A 76 22.26 5.66 -7.40
N LYS A 77 21.79 4.43 -7.12
CA LYS A 77 22.01 3.28 -7.99
C LYS A 77 21.37 3.47 -9.36
N ALA A 78 20.12 3.94 -9.41
CA ALA A 78 19.44 4.23 -10.67
C ALA A 78 20.14 5.33 -11.48
N ASN A 79 20.64 6.38 -10.81
CA ASN A 79 21.39 7.45 -11.46
C ASN A 79 22.72 6.95 -12.05
N GLN A 80 23.43 6.06 -11.36
CA GLN A 80 24.68 5.47 -11.89
C GLN A 80 24.42 4.65 -13.16
N GLU A 81 23.34 3.88 -13.19
CA GLU A 81 22.94 3.11 -14.37
C GLU A 81 22.68 4.04 -15.56
N LEU A 82 21.91 5.12 -15.35
CA LEU A 82 21.64 6.14 -16.38
C LEU A 82 22.91 6.74 -17.00
N LEU A 83 23.89 7.10 -16.17
CA LEU A 83 25.17 7.65 -16.66
C LEU A 83 25.90 6.64 -17.55
N SER A 84 25.92 5.36 -17.16
CA SER A 84 26.57 4.31 -17.94
C SER A 84 25.90 4.07 -19.31
N LEU A 85 24.58 4.24 -19.38
CA LEU A 85 23.82 4.16 -20.63
C LEU A 85 24.09 5.36 -21.53
N GLU A 86 24.17 6.56 -20.94
CA GLU A 86 24.49 7.78 -21.68
C GLU A 86 25.89 7.71 -22.32
N ASP A 87 26.87 7.18 -21.59
CA ASP A 87 28.22 6.94 -22.11
C ASP A 87 28.21 5.97 -23.31
N GLN A 88 27.46 4.87 -23.22
CA GLN A 88 27.31 3.89 -24.31
C GLN A 88 26.67 4.53 -25.55
N VAL A 89 25.57 5.26 -25.37
CA VAL A 89 24.89 5.96 -26.47
C VAL A 89 25.81 6.99 -27.13
N ASN A 90 26.60 7.73 -26.34
CA ASN A 90 27.55 8.70 -26.85
C ASN A 90 28.72 8.03 -27.59
N ALA A 91 29.18 6.85 -27.15
CA ALA A 91 30.16 6.05 -27.88
C ALA A 91 29.62 5.57 -29.25
N GLU A 92 28.40 5.03 -29.29
CA GLU A 92 27.77 4.63 -30.54
C GLU A 92 27.57 5.80 -31.51
N LYS A 93 27.12 6.95 -31.01
CA LYS A 93 26.94 8.16 -31.83
C LYS A 93 28.25 8.58 -32.49
N ARG A 94 29.37 8.55 -31.75
CA ARG A 94 30.71 8.85 -32.28
C ARG A 94 31.13 7.85 -33.36
N ALA A 95 30.91 6.55 -33.14
CA ALA A 95 31.22 5.53 -34.13
C ALA A 95 30.41 5.70 -35.42
N ARG A 96 29.10 5.99 -35.31
CA ARG A 96 28.22 6.24 -36.46
C ARG A 96 28.60 7.52 -37.21
N ALA A 97 28.98 8.58 -36.49
CA ALA A 97 29.45 9.83 -37.10
C ALA A 97 30.71 9.58 -37.92
N ALA A 98 31.71 8.90 -37.35
CA ALA A 98 32.93 8.53 -38.06
C ALA A 98 32.67 7.66 -39.31
N ALA A 99 31.78 6.67 -39.21
CA ALA A 99 31.39 5.84 -40.36
C ALA A 99 30.68 6.66 -41.45
N THR A 100 29.84 7.62 -41.07
CA THR A 100 29.15 8.51 -42.00
C THR A 100 30.14 9.45 -42.71
N GLU A 101 31.13 9.97 -41.98
CA GLU A 101 32.18 10.81 -42.55
C GLU A 101 33.04 10.03 -43.55
N ALA A 102 33.47 8.82 -43.19
CA ALA A 102 34.22 7.94 -44.09
C ALA A 102 33.42 7.61 -45.37
N GLU A 103 32.12 7.33 -45.26
CA GLU A 103 31.27 7.08 -46.43
C GLU A 103 31.09 8.34 -47.30
N ARG A 104 30.93 9.52 -46.67
CA ARG A 104 30.88 10.80 -47.40
C ARG A 104 32.16 11.06 -48.19
N GLU A 105 33.32 10.77 -47.61
CA GLU A 105 34.61 10.87 -48.30
C GLU A 105 34.71 9.89 -49.47
N ARG A 106 34.28 8.64 -49.27
CA ARG A 106 34.22 7.62 -50.32
C ARG A 106 33.36 8.06 -51.51
N VAL A 107 32.15 8.56 -51.24
CA VAL A 107 31.23 9.05 -52.27
C VAL A 107 31.80 10.25 -53.02
N LYS A 108 32.41 11.21 -52.31
CA LYS A 108 33.06 12.37 -52.95
C LYS A 108 34.21 11.95 -53.87
N ALA A 109 35.02 10.97 -53.47
CA ALA A 109 36.11 10.45 -54.29
C ALA A 109 35.61 9.78 -55.58
N LEU A 110 34.48 9.05 -55.50
CA LEU A 110 33.84 8.43 -56.68
C LEU A 110 33.22 9.46 -57.63
N GLN A 111 32.67 10.56 -57.11
CA GLN A 111 32.09 11.63 -57.94
C GLN A 111 33.11 12.53 -58.64
N ALA A 112 34.38 12.50 -58.20
CA ALA A 112 35.45 13.32 -58.75
C ALA A 112 36.25 12.61 -59.88
N GLN A 113 35.91 11.35 -60.18
CA GLN A 113 36.41 10.59 -61.35
C GLN A 113 35.43 10.73 -62.52
#